data_AF-A0A6G3QW09-F1
#
_entry.id   AF-A0A6G3QW09-F1
#
_cell.length_a   1.000
_cell.length_b   1.000
_cell.length_c   1.000
_cell.angle_alpha   90.00
_cell.angle_beta   90.00
_cell.angle_gamma   90.00
#
_symmetry.space_group_name_H-M   'P 1'
#
loop_
_entity.id
_entity.type
_entity.pdbx_description
1 polymer ?
#
loop_
_entity_poly.entity_id
_entity_poly.type
_entity_poly.pdbx_seq_one_letter_code
_entity_poly.pdbx_strand_id
1 'polypeptide(L)'
;MSRLDRTDRPYDIVLFGATGFVGRLTAEYLAAHAPEGLRWAVAGRSTEKLERLRDGLPGAAGIGVLRADVSEPATLRALAEQSRVVATTVGPYVHHGEELVAACADLGTDYLDLTGEPEFVDLMYVRYDTRARETGARLVHACGFDSVPHDLGAYYTVRRLPRGVPLTVDGYVRADAAFSGGTFASALNQMPRHRQLRAAARDRRRHEPRLVDRRVSAPAGGPRYAPEVDAWALPLPTIDAQIVRRSAKALDVYGPDFRYRHYAAVRHLPVALGGVAAV
;
A
#
# COMPACT_ATOMS: atom_id res chain seq x y z
N MET A 1 26.53 -19.07 -2.01
CA MET A 1 25.82 -18.73 -3.26
C MET A 1 25.99 -17.24 -3.50
N SER A 2 26.55 -16.86 -4.65
CA SER A 2 26.70 -15.45 -5.04
C SER A 2 25.30 -14.83 -5.19
N ARG A 3 25.02 -13.68 -4.55
CA ARG A 3 23.80 -12.91 -4.83
C ARG A 3 23.77 -12.61 -6.34
N LEU A 4 22.64 -12.85 -7.00
CA LEU A 4 22.42 -12.36 -8.37
C LEU A 4 22.45 -10.83 -8.35
N ASP A 5 23.17 -10.21 -9.29
CA ASP A 5 23.01 -8.79 -9.53
C ASP A 5 21.55 -8.51 -9.93
N ARG A 6 21.04 -7.33 -9.60
CA ARG A 6 19.66 -6.93 -9.88
C ARG A 6 19.34 -7.05 -11.38
N THR A 7 20.34 -6.88 -12.25
CA THR A 7 20.18 -7.04 -13.70
C THR A 7 20.02 -8.49 -14.15
N ASP A 8 20.53 -9.45 -13.39
CA ASP A 8 20.60 -10.86 -13.82
C ASP A 8 19.37 -11.67 -13.40
N ARG A 9 18.45 -11.05 -12.65
CA ARG A 9 17.23 -11.71 -12.19
C ARG A 9 16.33 -12.07 -13.38
N PRO A 10 15.71 -13.27 -13.38
CA PRO A 10 14.92 -13.77 -14.50
C PRO A 10 13.65 -12.95 -14.73
N TYR A 11 13.05 -12.38 -13.67
CA TYR A 11 11.83 -11.60 -13.76
C TYR A 11 12.05 -10.15 -13.34
N ASP A 12 11.53 -9.24 -14.15
CA ASP A 12 11.43 -7.82 -13.82
C ASP A 12 10.33 -7.59 -12.78
N ILE A 13 9.19 -8.28 -12.92
CA ILE A 13 8.06 -8.19 -11.98
C ILE A 13 7.55 -9.60 -11.64
N VAL A 14 7.32 -9.86 -10.35
CA VAL A 14 6.54 -11.02 -9.90
C VAL A 14 5.30 -10.54 -9.15
N LEU A 15 4.12 -10.99 -9.60
CA LEU A 15 2.84 -10.72 -8.95
C LEU A 15 2.47 -11.87 -8.00
N PHE A 16 2.67 -11.67 -6.71
CA PHE A 16 2.35 -12.65 -5.67
C PHE A 16 0.90 -12.48 -5.17
N GLY A 17 0.14 -13.57 -5.12
CA GLY A 17 -1.30 -13.52 -4.84
C GLY A 17 -2.17 -13.39 -6.08
N ALA A 18 -1.63 -13.69 -7.27
CA ALA A 18 -2.27 -13.47 -8.57
C ALA A 18 -3.66 -14.12 -8.72
N THR A 19 -3.95 -15.21 -8.01
CA THR A 19 -5.26 -15.89 -8.08
C THR A 19 -6.36 -15.23 -7.23
N GLY A 20 -6.01 -14.25 -6.40
CA GLY A 20 -6.95 -13.46 -5.59
C GLY A 20 -7.74 -12.46 -6.45
N PHE A 21 -8.74 -11.80 -5.86
CA PHE A 21 -9.58 -10.84 -6.60
C PHE A 21 -8.77 -9.71 -7.24
N VAL A 22 -8.01 -8.96 -6.43
CA VAL A 22 -7.14 -7.87 -6.92
C VAL A 22 -6.01 -8.43 -7.78
N GLY A 23 -5.42 -9.56 -7.39
CA GLY A 23 -4.36 -10.22 -8.14
C GLY A 23 -4.76 -10.55 -9.58
N ARG A 24 -5.98 -11.03 -9.83
CA ARG A 24 -6.47 -11.32 -11.18
C ARG A 24 -6.59 -10.04 -12.02
N LEU A 25 -7.20 -8.99 -11.46
CA LEU A 25 -7.32 -7.69 -12.14
C LEU A 25 -5.94 -7.09 -12.47
N THR A 26 -4.98 -7.20 -11.55
CA THR A 26 -3.59 -6.75 -11.79
C THR A 26 -2.91 -7.59 -12.87
N ALA A 27 -3.13 -8.90 -12.90
CA ALA A 27 -2.57 -9.78 -13.94
C ALA A 27 -3.15 -9.46 -15.33
N GLU A 28 -4.46 -9.24 -15.43
CA GLU A 28 -5.14 -8.79 -16.65
C GLU A 28 -4.61 -7.44 -17.12
N TYR A 29 -4.44 -6.48 -16.20
CA TYR A 29 -3.87 -5.18 -16.53
C TYR A 29 -2.43 -5.29 -17.06
N LEU A 30 -1.57 -6.07 -16.39
CA LEU A 30 -0.20 -6.30 -16.85
C LEU A 30 -0.17 -6.98 -18.21
N ALA A 31 -0.97 -8.02 -18.42
CA ALA A 31 -1.00 -8.72 -19.72
C ALA A 31 -1.44 -7.81 -20.87
N ALA A 32 -2.34 -6.85 -20.62
CA ALA A 32 -2.84 -5.92 -21.62
C ALA A 32 -1.94 -4.70 -21.87
N HIS A 33 -1.13 -4.29 -20.88
CA HIS A 33 -0.40 -3.00 -20.92
C HIS A 33 1.11 -3.12 -20.70
N ALA A 34 1.64 -4.32 -20.43
CA ALA A 34 3.07 -4.52 -20.28
C ALA A 34 3.81 -4.10 -21.57
N PRO A 35 4.92 -3.36 -21.46
CA PRO A 35 5.75 -3.07 -22.62
C PRO A 35 6.35 -4.36 -23.17
N GLU A 36 6.65 -4.35 -24.47
CA GLU A 36 7.36 -5.45 -25.10
C GLU A 36 8.70 -5.73 -24.39
N GLY A 37 9.01 -7.01 -24.19
CA GLY A 37 10.23 -7.44 -23.49
C GLY A 37 10.16 -7.46 -21.96
N LEU A 38 9.04 -7.04 -21.34
CA LEU A 38 8.86 -7.20 -19.89
C LEU A 38 8.82 -8.69 -19.52
N ARG A 39 9.75 -9.15 -18.69
CA ARG A 39 9.76 -10.51 -18.16
C ARG A 39 9.02 -10.54 -16.84
N TRP A 40 7.86 -11.18 -16.76
CA TRP A 40 7.08 -11.22 -15.52
C TRP A 40 6.45 -12.57 -15.25
N ALA A 41 6.10 -12.80 -13.99
CA ALA A 41 5.48 -14.04 -13.55
C ALA A 41 4.32 -13.82 -12.58
N VAL A 42 3.37 -14.75 -12.60
CA VAL A 42 2.31 -14.88 -11.58
C VAL A 42 2.75 -15.87 -10.51
N ALA A 43 2.47 -15.53 -9.25
CA ALA A 43 2.87 -16.34 -8.11
C ALA A 43 1.75 -16.55 -7.08
N GLY A 44 1.79 -17.69 -6.42
CA GLY A 44 0.79 -18.11 -5.43
C GLY A 44 0.94 -19.57 -5.02
N ARG A 45 0.03 -20.04 -4.16
CA ARG A 45 0.14 -21.37 -3.53
C ARG A 45 -0.20 -22.53 -4.45
N SER A 46 -1.13 -22.31 -5.38
CA SER A 46 -1.67 -23.35 -6.27
C SER A 46 -1.19 -23.13 -7.70
N THR A 47 -0.19 -23.91 -8.12
CA THR A 47 0.35 -23.90 -9.49
C THR A 47 -0.76 -24.08 -10.52
N GLU A 48 -1.68 -25.03 -10.29
CA GLU A 48 -2.80 -25.31 -11.18
C GLU A 48 -3.73 -24.09 -11.40
N LYS A 49 -4.02 -23.31 -10.33
CA LYS A 49 -4.81 -22.08 -10.46
C LYS A 49 -4.04 -20.96 -11.17
N LEU A 50 -2.72 -20.91 -11.01
CA LEU A 50 -1.86 -19.95 -11.69
C LEU A 50 -1.75 -20.25 -13.18
N GLU A 51 -1.60 -21.51 -13.55
CA GLU A 51 -1.58 -21.95 -14.96
C GLU A 51 -2.89 -21.62 -15.64
N ARG A 52 -4.04 -21.94 -15.02
CA ARG A 52 -5.35 -21.53 -15.54
C ARG A 52 -5.50 -20.02 -15.72
N LEU A 53 -5.00 -19.23 -14.76
CA LEU A 53 -5.01 -17.77 -14.88
C LEU A 53 -4.15 -17.34 -16.07
N ARG A 54 -2.90 -17.82 -16.13
CA ARG A 54 -1.95 -17.52 -17.22
C ARG A 54 -2.54 -17.84 -18.59
N ASP A 55 -3.12 -19.03 -18.75
CA ASP A 55 -3.64 -19.51 -20.02
C ASP A 55 -4.85 -18.69 -20.51
N GLY A 56 -5.53 -17.97 -19.61
CA GLY A 56 -6.59 -17.02 -19.95
C GLY A 56 -6.10 -15.60 -20.28
N LEU A 57 -4.81 -15.30 -20.11
CA LEU A 57 -4.24 -13.97 -20.35
C LEU A 57 -3.65 -13.85 -21.77
N PRO A 58 -3.72 -12.66 -22.39
CA PRO A 58 -2.99 -12.41 -23.63
C PRO A 58 -1.48 -12.56 -23.40
N GLY A 59 -0.78 -13.17 -24.36
CA GLY A 59 0.67 -13.38 -24.26
C GLY A 59 1.08 -14.46 -23.25
N ALA A 60 0.17 -15.38 -22.88
CA ALA A 60 0.37 -16.45 -21.90
C ALA A 60 1.74 -17.15 -21.95
N ALA A 61 2.27 -17.43 -23.15
CA ALA A 61 3.56 -18.11 -23.34
C ALA A 61 4.76 -17.35 -22.75
N GLY A 62 4.68 -16.02 -22.63
CA GLY A 62 5.73 -15.19 -22.04
C GLY A 62 5.62 -15.00 -20.52
N ILE A 63 4.55 -15.50 -19.89
CA ILE A 63 4.27 -15.26 -18.47
C ILE A 63 4.74 -16.47 -17.65
N GLY A 64 5.69 -16.23 -16.74
CA GLY A 64 6.18 -17.25 -15.81
C GLY A 64 5.16 -17.65 -14.75
N VAL A 65 5.31 -18.85 -14.18
CA VAL A 65 4.50 -19.34 -13.05
C VAL A 65 5.42 -19.75 -11.92
N LEU A 66 5.21 -19.19 -10.73
CA LEU A 66 6.03 -19.46 -9.54
C LEU A 66 5.14 -19.90 -8.37
N ARG A 67 5.45 -21.06 -7.77
CA ARG A 67 4.81 -21.46 -6.51
C ARG A 67 5.47 -20.71 -5.35
N ALA A 68 4.66 -20.09 -4.51
CA ALA A 68 5.08 -19.52 -3.24
C ALA A 68 3.96 -19.61 -2.19
N ASP A 69 4.33 -19.91 -0.95
CA ASP A 69 3.43 -19.99 0.19
C ASP A 69 4.00 -19.20 1.38
N VAL A 70 3.14 -18.41 2.02
CA VAL A 70 3.51 -17.63 3.21
C VAL A 70 3.81 -18.50 4.42
N SER A 71 3.35 -19.76 4.42
CA SER A 71 3.70 -20.76 5.43
C SER A 71 5.07 -21.40 5.21
N GLU A 72 5.71 -21.13 4.06
CA GLU A 72 7.01 -21.68 3.68
C GLU A 72 8.00 -20.54 3.36
N PRO A 73 8.66 -19.91 4.35
CA PRO A 73 9.51 -18.72 4.15
C PRO A 73 10.61 -18.89 3.08
N ALA A 74 11.13 -20.10 2.90
CA ALA A 74 12.09 -20.41 1.85
C ALA A 74 11.54 -20.12 0.43
N THR A 75 10.25 -20.33 0.21
CA THR A 75 9.60 -20.04 -1.07
C THR A 75 9.46 -18.54 -1.32
N LEU A 76 9.19 -17.74 -0.28
CA LEU A 76 9.15 -16.28 -0.36
C LEU A 76 10.54 -15.70 -0.66
N ARG A 77 11.58 -16.27 -0.05
CA ARG A 77 12.97 -15.91 -0.35
C ARG A 77 13.34 -16.22 -1.79
N ALA A 78 13.01 -17.41 -2.29
CA ALA A 78 13.24 -17.79 -3.68
C ALA A 78 12.48 -16.89 -4.66
N LEU A 79 11.27 -16.45 -4.29
CA LEU A 79 10.48 -15.49 -5.07
C LEU A 79 11.17 -14.12 -5.14
N ALA A 80 11.66 -13.60 -4.01
CA ALA A 80 12.38 -12.33 -3.94
C ALA A 80 13.74 -12.39 -4.67
N GLU A 81 14.43 -13.53 -4.66
CA GLU A 81 15.72 -13.72 -5.36
C GLU A 81 15.58 -13.70 -6.88
N GLN A 82 14.46 -14.19 -7.40
CA GLN A 82 14.19 -14.29 -8.83
C GLN A 82 13.59 -13.01 -9.45
N SER A 83 13.30 -11.99 -8.66
CA SER A 83 12.52 -10.83 -9.07
C SER A 83 13.27 -9.52 -8.86
N ARG A 84 13.18 -8.59 -9.80
CA ARG A 84 13.62 -7.20 -9.54
C ARG A 84 12.61 -6.48 -8.64
N VAL A 85 11.33 -6.72 -8.90
CA VAL A 85 10.19 -6.18 -8.18
C VAL A 85 9.22 -7.31 -7.79
N VAL A 86 8.78 -7.34 -6.54
CA VAL A 86 7.66 -8.16 -6.09
C VAL A 86 6.47 -7.26 -5.77
N ALA A 87 5.37 -7.44 -6.49
CA ALA A 87 4.08 -6.85 -6.17
C ALA A 87 3.20 -7.91 -5.51
N THR A 88 2.78 -7.71 -4.27
CA THR A 88 1.95 -8.67 -3.53
C THR A 88 0.53 -8.16 -3.30
N THR A 89 -0.43 -9.06 -3.45
CA THR A 89 -1.83 -8.86 -3.08
C THR A 89 -2.26 -9.84 -1.97
N VAL A 90 -1.29 -10.41 -1.24
CA VAL A 90 -1.53 -11.43 -0.20
C VAL A 90 -1.67 -10.75 1.16
N GLY A 91 -2.92 -10.49 1.55
CA GLY A 91 -3.28 -10.07 2.90
C GLY A 91 -4.04 -11.17 3.66
N PRO A 92 -4.36 -10.96 4.96
CA PRO A 92 -4.00 -9.79 5.78
C PRO A 92 -2.48 -9.68 6.02
N TYR A 93 -1.90 -8.49 5.82
CA TYR A 93 -0.46 -8.26 5.76
C TYR A 93 0.21 -8.32 7.13
N VAL A 94 -0.46 -7.85 8.20
CA VAL A 94 0.03 -8.02 9.58
C VAL A 94 0.37 -9.48 9.90
N HIS A 95 -0.32 -10.44 9.29
CA HIS A 95 -0.13 -11.87 9.55
C HIS A 95 0.75 -12.58 8.53
N HIS A 96 0.78 -12.10 7.28
CA HIS A 96 1.37 -12.84 6.16
C HIS A 96 2.42 -12.06 5.37
N GLY A 97 2.56 -10.75 5.61
CA GLY A 97 3.38 -9.87 4.79
C GLY A 97 4.85 -9.77 5.21
N GLU A 98 5.14 -9.97 6.50
CA GLU A 98 6.45 -9.67 7.09
C GLU A 98 7.60 -10.46 6.45
N GLU A 99 7.45 -11.78 6.32
CA GLU A 99 8.51 -12.65 5.78
C GLU A 99 8.91 -12.27 4.34
N LEU A 100 7.95 -11.81 3.53
CA LEU A 100 8.25 -11.35 2.18
C LEU A 100 8.95 -10.00 2.19
N VAL A 101 8.55 -9.08 3.07
CA VAL A 101 9.25 -7.78 3.26
C VAL A 101 10.69 -8.01 3.72
N ALA A 102 10.89 -8.89 4.70
CA ALA A 102 12.20 -9.27 5.21
C ALA A 102 13.09 -9.84 4.10
N ALA A 103 12.58 -10.79 3.31
CA ALA A 103 13.29 -11.36 2.18
C ALA A 103 13.67 -10.29 1.14
N CYS A 104 12.76 -9.37 0.82
CA CYS A 104 13.01 -8.30 -0.14
C CYS A 104 14.07 -7.30 0.38
N ALA A 105 13.94 -6.86 1.63
CA ALA A 105 14.90 -5.98 2.29
C ALA A 105 16.30 -6.61 2.34
N ASP A 106 16.39 -7.91 2.63
CA ASP A 106 17.67 -8.62 2.68
C ASP A 106 18.31 -8.83 1.32
N LEU A 107 17.51 -9.07 0.28
CA LEU A 107 18.01 -9.39 -1.05
C LEU A 107 18.17 -8.17 -1.95
N GLY A 108 17.78 -6.97 -1.51
CA GLY A 108 17.81 -5.79 -2.38
C GLY A 108 16.70 -5.82 -3.44
N THR A 109 15.60 -6.54 -3.18
CA THR A 109 14.45 -6.65 -4.08
C THR A 109 13.46 -5.53 -3.77
N ASP A 110 12.95 -4.86 -4.80
CA ASP A 110 11.92 -3.84 -4.62
C ASP A 110 10.58 -4.54 -4.30
N TYR A 111 9.85 -4.00 -3.33
CA TYR A 111 8.61 -4.57 -2.80
C TYR A 111 7.47 -3.57 -2.91
N LEU A 112 6.30 -4.05 -3.36
CA LEU A 112 5.06 -3.28 -3.38
C LEU A 112 3.90 -4.12 -2.83
N ASP A 113 3.03 -3.47 -2.06
CA ASP A 113 1.74 -4.04 -1.64
C ASP A 113 0.60 -3.04 -1.79
N LEU A 114 -0.63 -3.49 -1.53
CA LEU A 114 -1.82 -2.63 -1.42
C LEU A 114 -2.40 -2.63 0.01
N THR A 115 -1.55 -2.73 1.03
CA THR A 115 -2.02 -2.81 2.42
C THR A 115 -2.78 -1.56 2.85
N GLY A 116 -3.90 -1.76 3.52
CA GLY A 116 -4.63 -0.71 4.25
C GLY A 116 -4.32 -0.70 5.75
N GLU A 117 -3.35 -1.51 6.20
CA GLU A 117 -3.09 -1.80 7.62
C GLU A 117 -1.96 -0.93 8.19
N PRO A 118 -2.25 0.13 8.97
CA PRO A 118 -1.20 1.05 9.41
C PRO A 118 -0.24 0.41 10.41
N GLU A 119 -0.71 -0.56 11.21
CA GLU A 119 0.16 -1.33 12.11
C GLU A 119 1.27 -2.03 11.33
N PHE A 120 0.93 -2.70 10.22
CA PHE A 120 1.90 -3.40 9.39
C PHE A 120 2.96 -2.42 8.83
N VAL A 121 2.52 -1.31 8.25
CA VAL A 121 3.42 -0.32 7.64
C VAL A 121 4.39 0.28 8.67
N ASP A 122 3.95 0.52 9.90
CA ASP A 122 4.79 1.04 10.96
C ASP A 122 5.79 0.00 11.48
N LEU A 123 5.37 -1.26 11.64
CA LEU A 123 6.26 -2.36 12.01
C LEU A 123 7.33 -2.60 10.95
N MET A 124 6.96 -2.63 9.67
CA MET A 124 7.91 -2.87 8.58
C MET A 124 8.92 -1.74 8.45
N TYR A 125 8.50 -0.49 8.66
CA TYR A 125 9.43 0.65 8.72
C TYR A 125 10.46 0.46 9.83
N VAL A 126 10.03 0.19 11.07
CA VAL A 126 10.99 0.06 12.18
C VAL A 126 11.95 -1.12 11.97
N ARG A 127 11.44 -2.25 11.48
CA ARG A 127 12.24 -3.49 11.38
C ARG A 127 13.17 -3.52 10.16
N TYR A 128 12.76 -2.97 9.02
CA TYR A 128 13.43 -3.24 7.73
C TYR A 128 13.89 -2.01 6.96
N ASP A 129 13.53 -0.79 7.35
CA ASP A 129 13.90 0.44 6.62
C ASP A 129 15.43 0.63 6.53
N THR A 130 16.16 0.42 7.63
CA THR A 130 17.63 0.46 7.63
C THR A 130 18.22 -0.59 6.67
N ARG A 131 17.74 -1.83 6.78
CA ARG A 131 18.23 -2.94 5.95
C ARG A 131 17.97 -2.70 4.48
N ALA A 132 16.78 -2.22 4.14
CA ALA A 132 16.40 -1.89 2.77
C ALA A 132 17.29 -0.78 2.18
N ARG A 133 17.66 0.24 2.98
CA ARG A 133 18.62 1.26 2.53
C ARG A 133 20.01 0.71 2.28
N GLU A 134 20.50 -0.19 3.14
CA GLU A 134 21.82 -0.83 2.96
C GLU A 134 21.90 -1.68 1.69
N THR A 135 20.81 -2.38 1.34
CA THR A 135 20.77 -3.27 0.17
C THR A 135 20.29 -2.59 -1.10
N GLY A 136 19.74 -1.37 -0.99
CA GLY A 136 19.13 -0.63 -2.09
C GLY A 136 17.70 -1.06 -2.44
N ALA A 137 17.07 -1.93 -1.64
CA ALA A 137 15.66 -2.28 -1.80
C ALA A 137 14.75 -1.07 -1.53
N ARG A 138 13.67 -0.94 -2.31
CA ARG A 138 12.59 0.00 -2.06
C ARG A 138 11.37 -0.75 -1.54
N LEU A 139 10.91 -0.42 -0.34
CA LEU A 139 9.68 -0.96 0.25
C LEU A 139 8.55 0.07 0.10
N VAL A 140 7.57 -0.20 -0.76
CA VAL A 140 6.48 0.73 -1.06
C VAL A 140 5.14 0.12 -0.67
N HIS A 141 4.60 0.60 0.44
CA HIS A 141 3.30 0.14 0.96
C HIS A 141 2.14 0.96 0.40
N ALA A 142 0.93 0.40 0.47
CA ALA A 142 -0.33 1.07 0.17
C ALA A 142 -0.47 1.55 -1.29
N CYS A 143 0.01 0.75 -2.24
CA CYS A 143 -0.11 0.98 -3.69
C CYS A 143 -1.48 0.54 -4.25
N GLY A 144 -2.55 0.75 -3.49
CA GLY A 144 -3.92 0.41 -3.87
C GLY A 144 -4.82 1.63 -4.02
N PHE A 145 -6.08 1.39 -4.36
CA PHE A 145 -7.11 2.44 -4.33
C PHE A 145 -7.22 3.10 -2.94
N ASP A 146 -6.98 2.33 -1.87
CA ASP A 146 -7.04 2.77 -0.47
C ASP A 146 -5.82 3.61 -0.04
N SER A 147 -5.23 4.39 -0.97
CA SER A 147 -4.19 5.42 -0.71
C SER A 147 -3.76 6.19 -1.97
N VAL A 148 -3.64 5.54 -3.13
CA VAL A 148 -3.08 6.18 -4.35
C VAL A 148 -3.88 7.40 -4.82
N PRO A 149 -5.22 7.35 -4.95
CA PRO A 149 -6.01 8.52 -5.35
C PRO A 149 -5.89 9.68 -4.36
N HIS A 150 -5.77 9.37 -3.06
CA HIS A 150 -5.67 10.37 -2.00
C HIS A 150 -4.29 11.04 -1.99
N ASP A 151 -3.21 10.26 -2.09
CA ASP A 151 -1.85 10.77 -2.11
C ASP A 151 -1.56 11.57 -3.39
N LEU A 152 -1.84 10.99 -4.56
CA LEU A 152 -1.63 11.67 -5.84
C LEU A 152 -2.60 12.85 -6.03
N GLY A 153 -3.82 12.75 -5.51
CA GLY A 153 -4.79 13.85 -5.54
C GLY A 153 -4.35 15.04 -4.69
N ALA A 154 -3.81 14.78 -3.48
CA ALA A 154 -3.22 15.82 -2.64
C ALA A 154 -1.99 16.43 -3.32
N TYR A 155 -1.09 15.60 -3.87
CA TYR A 155 0.11 16.05 -4.58
C TYR A 155 -0.24 16.93 -5.79
N TYR A 156 -1.20 16.49 -6.62
CA TYR A 156 -1.68 17.25 -7.77
C TYR A 156 -2.26 18.60 -7.34
N THR A 157 -3.10 18.62 -6.30
CA THR A 157 -3.73 19.84 -5.77
C THR A 157 -2.67 20.82 -5.29
N VAL A 158 -1.73 20.37 -4.45
CA VAL A 158 -0.64 21.20 -3.91
C VAL A 158 0.21 21.80 -5.03
N ARG A 159 0.48 21.07 -6.11
CA ARG A 159 1.23 21.59 -7.26
C ARG A 159 0.52 22.72 -8.03
N ARG A 160 -0.78 22.91 -7.80
CA ARG A 160 -1.59 23.99 -8.39
C ARG A 160 -1.74 25.21 -7.47
N LEU A 161 -1.25 25.11 -6.22
CA LEU A 161 -1.29 26.18 -5.24
C LEU A 161 0.03 26.96 -5.22
N PRO A 162 0.06 28.18 -4.63
CA PRO A 162 1.30 28.92 -4.43
C PRO A 162 2.34 28.11 -3.65
N ARG A 163 3.63 28.28 -3.98
CA ARG A 163 4.73 27.60 -3.30
C ARG A 163 5.18 28.37 -2.07
N GLY A 164 5.75 27.66 -1.09
CA GLY A 164 6.37 28.26 0.09
C GLY A 164 5.39 28.86 1.10
N VAL A 165 4.08 28.63 0.94
CA VAL A 165 3.04 29.10 1.86
C VAL A 165 2.48 27.94 2.69
N PRO A 166 1.92 28.20 3.88
CA PRO A 166 1.14 27.21 4.61
C PRO A 166 -0.06 26.71 3.80
N LEU A 167 -0.33 25.40 3.85
CA LEU A 167 -1.38 24.75 3.08
C LEU A 167 -2.25 23.85 3.97
N THR A 168 -3.57 23.92 3.77
CA THR A 168 -4.52 22.98 4.36
C THR A 168 -5.34 22.34 3.25
N VAL A 169 -5.37 21.00 3.22
CA VAL A 169 -6.10 20.21 2.23
C VAL A 169 -7.03 19.25 2.96
N ASP A 170 -8.32 19.29 2.61
CA ASP A 170 -9.32 18.32 3.05
C ASP A 170 -9.64 17.39 1.87
N GLY A 171 -9.42 16.09 2.04
CA GLY A 171 -9.80 15.06 1.09
C GLY A 171 -11.16 14.48 1.42
N TYR A 172 -12.01 14.35 0.41
CA TYR A 172 -13.35 13.77 0.52
C TYR A 172 -13.47 12.57 -0.43
N VAL A 173 -13.73 11.40 0.12
CA VAL A 173 -13.99 10.19 -0.67
C VAL A 173 -15.48 9.88 -0.72
N ARG A 174 -15.96 9.53 -1.92
CA ARG A 174 -17.28 8.97 -2.18
C ARG A 174 -17.08 7.68 -2.98
N ALA A 175 -17.68 6.60 -2.53
CA ALA A 175 -17.62 5.33 -3.23
C ALA A 175 -18.98 4.63 -3.14
N ASP A 176 -19.43 4.07 -4.25
CA ASP A 176 -20.60 3.19 -4.35
C ASP A 176 -20.20 1.71 -4.29
N ALA A 177 -19.00 1.40 -3.79
CA ALA A 177 -18.39 0.07 -3.89
C ALA A 177 -18.39 -0.68 -2.54
N ALA A 178 -18.62 -2.00 -2.61
CA ALA A 178 -18.37 -2.92 -1.51
C ALA A 178 -16.88 -3.28 -1.43
N PHE A 179 -16.33 -3.38 -0.22
CA PHE A 179 -14.95 -3.79 0.00
C PHE A 179 -14.69 -5.22 -0.49
N SER A 180 -13.49 -5.49 -1.04
CA SER A 180 -13.10 -6.86 -1.38
C SER A 180 -13.03 -7.73 -0.11
N GLY A 181 -13.20 -9.05 -0.23
CA GLY A 181 -13.13 -9.95 0.93
C GLY A 181 -11.81 -9.86 1.72
N GLY A 182 -10.69 -9.61 1.03
CA GLY A 182 -9.39 -9.39 1.68
C GLY A 182 -9.31 -8.05 2.43
N THR A 183 -9.90 -6.99 1.87
CA THR A 183 -10.00 -5.68 2.53
C THR A 183 -10.89 -5.78 3.76
N PHE A 184 -12.03 -6.46 3.66
CA PHE A 184 -12.94 -6.69 4.78
C PHE A 184 -12.27 -7.49 5.91
N ALA A 185 -11.58 -8.58 5.57
CA ALA A 185 -10.82 -9.36 6.55
C ALA A 185 -9.71 -8.53 7.23
N SER A 186 -9.02 -7.66 6.47
CA SER A 186 -8.00 -6.76 7.03
C SER A 186 -8.64 -5.75 7.99
N ALA A 187 -9.76 -5.12 7.60
CA ALA A 187 -10.48 -4.18 8.47
C ALA A 187 -10.94 -4.84 9.77
N LEU A 188 -11.56 -6.03 9.70
CA LEU A 188 -11.98 -6.80 10.88
C LEU A 188 -10.82 -7.15 11.81
N ASN A 189 -9.66 -7.53 11.26
CA ASN A 189 -8.50 -7.88 12.07
C ASN A 189 -7.83 -6.68 12.74
N GLN A 190 -7.99 -5.46 12.21
CA GLN A 190 -7.46 -4.24 12.81
C GLN A 190 -8.28 -3.75 14.01
N MET A 191 -9.61 -3.93 14.00
CA MET A 191 -10.51 -3.47 15.07
C MET A 191 -10.04 -3.86 16.50
N PRO A 192 -9.70 -5.13 16.79
CA PRO A 192 -9.24 -5.52 18.13
C PRO A 192 -7.81 -5.06 18.46
N ARG A 193 -7.00 -4.64 17.47
CA ARG A 193 -5.55 -4.39 17.61
C ARG A 193 -5.18 -2.94 17.91
N HIS A 194 -6.12 -2.14 18.42
CA HIS A 194 -5.91 -0.72 18.72
C HIS A 194 -4.69 -0.43 19.61
N ARG A 195 -4.34 -1.33 20.54
CA ARG A 195 -3.15 -1.16 21.41
C ARG A 195 -1.86 -1.36 20.62
N GLN A 196 -1.81 -2.40 19.80
CA GLN A 196 -0.66 -2.76 18.96
C GLN A 196 -0.44 -1.68 17.90
N LEU A 197 -1.51 -1.23 17.23
CA LEU A 197 -1.48 -0.09 16.32
C LEU A 197 -0.87 1.15 16.97
N ARG A 198 -1.33 1.51 18.18
CA ARG A 198 -0.78 2.66 18.92
C ARG A 198 0.68 2.46 19.33
N ALA A 199 1.08 1.24 19.68
CA ALA A 199 2.46 0.92 20.04
C ALA A 199 3.38 1.05 18.82
N ALA A 200 3.01 0.43 17.68
CA ALA A 200 3.74 0.53 16.42
C ALA A 200 3.90 2.00 15.96
N ALA A 201 2.82 2.78 16.01
CA ALA A 201 2.87 4.21 15.66
C ALA A 201 3.76 5.04 16.59
N ARG A 202 3.83 4.70 17.88
CA ARG A 202 4.75 5.36 18.83
C ARG A 202 6.19 4.98 18.53
N ASP A 203 6.44 3.72 18.20
CA ASP A 203 7.78 3.21 17.93
C ASP A 203 8.34 3.79 16.62
N ARG A 204 7.53 3.84 15.56
CA ARG A 204 7.88 4.55 14.32
C ARG A 204 8.29 5.99 14.58
N ARG A 205 7.54 6.74 15.40
CA ARG A 205 7.84 8.14 15.72
C ARG A 205 9.20 8.34 16.41
N ARG A 206 9.76 7.30 17.04
CA ARG A 206 11.10 7.35 17.64
C ARG A 206 12.20 7.16 16.60
N HIS A 207 11.93 6.40 15.54
CA HIS A 207 12.88 6.08 14.47
C HIS A 207 12.81 7.04 13.28
N GLU A 208 11.67 7.71 13.08
CA GLU A 208 11.50 8.65 11.98
C GLU A 208 12.26 9.97 12.25
N PRO A 209 13.10 10.45 11.32
CA PRO A 209 13.76 11.73 11.44
C PRO A 209 12.76 12.87 11.64
N ARG A 210 13.11 13.83 12.49
CA ARG A 210 12.32 15.05 12.66
C ARG A 210 12.55 15.98 11.47
N LEU A 211 11.48 16.57 10.98
CA LEU A 211 11.58 17.68 10.04
C LEU A 211 12.14 18.90 10.78
N VAL A 212 13.19 19.49 10.21
CA VAL A 212 13.71 20.79 10.63
C VAL A 212 13.04 21.84 9.74
N ASP A 213 12.54 22.93 10.34
CA ASP A 213 11.90 24.06 9.65
C ASP A 213 10.60 23.79 8.87
N ARG A 214 10.04 22.58 8.95
CA ARG A 214 8.75 22.23 8.33
C ARG A 214 7.83 21.51 9.31
N ARG A 215 6.54 21.83 9.24
CA ARG A 215 5.47 21.17 9.99
C ARG A 215 4.57 20.41 9.02
N VAL A 216 4.33 19.14 9.32
CA VAL A 216 3.42 18.30 8.52
C VAL A 216 2.52 17.54 9.48
N SER A 217 1.21 17.71 9.35
CA SER A 217 0.23 17.11 10.23
C SER A 217 -0.94 16.51 9.44
N ALA A 218 -1.48 15.42 9.98
CA ALA A 218 -2.70 14.80 9.46
C ALA A 218 -3.63 14.47 10.64
N PRO A 219 -4.24 15.49 11.27
CA PRO A 219 -5.12 15.26 12.41
C PRO A 219 -6.40 14.55 11.97
N ALA A 220 -6.93 13.68 12.84
CA ALA A 220 -8.30 13.21 12.70
C ALA A 220 -9.25 14.42 12.84
N GLY A 221 -10.09 14.65 11.83
CA GLY A 221 -11.15 15.63 11.91
C GLY A 221 -12.33 15.13 12.75
N GLY A 222 -13.18 16.03 13.24
CA GLY A 222 -14.49 15.66 13.75
C GLY A 222 -15.53 15.53 12.62
N PRO A 223 -16.64 14.79 12.84
CA PRO A 223 -17.80 14.81 11.95
C PRO A 223 -18.28 16.25 11.73
N ARG A 224 -18.51 16.66 10.47
CA ARG A 224 -19.06 17.98 10.14
C ARG A 224 -19.85 17.94 8.84
N TYR A 225 -20.80 18.84 8.66
CA TYR A 225 -21.32 19.11 7.32
C TYR A 225 -20.29 19.94 6.53
N ALA A 226 -20.03 19.55 5.28
CA ALA A 226 -19.06 20.16 4.39
C ALA A 226 -19.80 20.78 3.18
N PRO A 227 -20.13 22.09 3.23
CA PRO A 227 -20.85 22.76 2.15
C PRO A 227 -20.09 22.73 0.82
N GLU A 228 -18.76 22.67 0.85
CA GLU A 228 -17.90 22.57 -0.33
C GLU A 228 -18.13 21.32 -1.18
N VAL A 229 -18.71 20.27 -0.59
CA VAL A 229 -19.07 19.03 -1.29
C VAL A 229 -20.55 18.69 -1.17
N ASP A 230 -21.34 19.47 -0.44
CA ASP A 230 -22.75 19.17 -0.11
C ASP A 230 -22.92 17.76 0.47
N ALA A 231 -22.23 17.48 1.58
CA ALA A 231 -22.34 16.22 2.30
C ALA A 231 -21.85 16.31 3.75
N TRP A 232 -22.21 15.31 4.54
CA TRP A 232 -21.59 15.06 5.83
C TRP A 232 -20.21 14.42 5.65
N ALA A 233 -19.20 15.08 6.19
CA ALA A 233 -17.83 14.62 6.26
C ALA A 233 -17.62 13.85 7.57
N LEU A 234 -17.35 12.56 7.46
CA LEU A 234 -17.06 11.67 8.59
C LEU A 234 -15.58 11.28 8.55
N PRO A 235 -14.85 11.38 9.67
CA PRO A 235 -13.45 10.97 9.69
C PRO A 235 -13.35 9.48 9.38
N LEU A 236 -12.50 9.13 8.41
CA LEU A 236 -12.16 7.76 8.10
C LEU A 236 -10.85 7.41 8.82
N PRO A 237 -10.85 6.42 9.74
CA PRO A 237 -9.64 5.98 10.43
C PRO A 237 -8.79 5.03 9.55
N THR A 238 -8.58 5.39 8.29
CA THR A 238 -7.79 4.63 7.31
C THR A 238 -6.31 5.06 7.32
N ILE A 239 -5.48 4.32 6.59
CA ILE A 239 -4.05 4.65 6.45
C ILE A 239 -3.81 5.89 5.56
N ASP A 240 -4.79 6.29 4.74
CA ASP A 240 -4.67 7.33 3.71
C ASP A 240 -4.03 8.63 4.21
N ALA A 241 -4.53 9.15 5.33
CA ALA A 241 -4.02 10.38 5.92
C ALA A 241 -2.55 10.26 6.33
N GLN A 242 -2.10 9.05 6.68
CA GLN A 242 -0.71 8.77 7.01
C GLN A 242 0.18 8.70 5.77
N ILE A 243 -0.34 8.16 4.65
CA ILE A 243 0.38 8.13 3.37
C ILE A 243 0.58 9.54 2.84
N VAL A 244 -0.49 10.36 2.80
CA VAL A 244 -0.39 11.78 2.41
C VAL A 244 0.58 12.54 3.32
N ARG A 245 0.52 12.30 4.63
CA ARG A 245 1.46 12.88 5.59
C ARG A 245 2.91 12.48 5.27
N ARG A 246 3.16 11.21 4.93
CA ARG A 246 4.50 10.72 4.58
C ARG A 246 5.02 11.41 3.32
N SER A 247 4.21 11.53 2.27
CA SER A 247 4.59 12.22 1.03
C SER A 247 4.86 13.71 1.27
N ALA A 248 4.02 14.36 2.09
CA ALA A 248 4.21 15.75 2.48
C ALA A 248 5.49 16.00 3.30
N LYS A 249 5.90 15.05 4.14
CA LYS A 249 7.19 15.13 4.84
C LYS A 249 8.38 15.00 3.89
N ALA A 250 8.26 14.16 2.86
CA ALA A 250 9.36 13.87 1.94
C ALA A 250 9.55 14.94 0.85
N LEU A 251 8.53 15.74 0.53
CA LEU A 251 8.54 16.65 -0.60
C LEU A 251 8.31 18.10 -0.17
N ASP A 252 9.20 19.01 -0.56
CA ASP A 252 9.11 20.44 -0.20
C ASP A 252 7.97 21.20 -0.87
N VAL A 253 7.37 20.61 -1.92
CA VAL A 253 6.22 21.22 -2.62
C VAL A 253 5.02 21.46 -1.70
N TYR A 254 4.93 20.72 -0.60
CA TYR A 254 3.86 20.85 0.41
C TYR A 254 4.03 22.06 1.33
N GLY A 255 5.09 22.85 1.15
CA GLY A 255 5.30 24.10 1.87
C GLY A 255 5.84 23.91 3.30
N PRO A 256 6.01 25.03 4.03
CA PRO A 256 6.59 25.05 5.38
C PRO A 256 5.63 24.52 6.46
N ASP A 257 4.32 24.62 6.27
CA ASP A 257 3.31 24.07 7.18
C ASP A 257 2.17 23.44 6.36
N PHE A 258 2.05 22.11 6.43
CA PHE A 258 1.04 21.35 5.71
C PHE A 258 0.11 20.60 6.66
N ARG A 259 -1.20 20.77 6.46
CA ARG A 259 -2.24 20.03 7.16
C ARG A 259 -3.13 19.28 6.18
N TYR A 260 -3.27 17.98 6.39
CA TYR A 260 -4.21 17.14 5.64
C TYR A 260 -5.30 16.56 6.55
N ARG A 261 -6.56 16.55 6.09
CA ARG A 261 -7.65 15.81 6.74
C ARG A 261 -8.33 14.92 5.71
N HIS A 262 -8.79 13.76 6.16
CA HIS A 262 -9.39 12.75 5.29
C HIS A 262 -10.80 12.39 5.80
N TYR A 263 -11.77 12.41 4.89
CA TYR A 263 -13.18 12.22 5.21
C TYR A 263 -13.90 11.33 4.21
N ALA A 264 -14.77 10.46 4.70
CA ALA A 264 -15.89 9.93 3.90
C ALA A 264 -16.94 11.03 3.75
N ALA A 265 -17.44 11.24 2.54
CA ALA A 265 -18.53 12.18 2.27
C ALA A 265 -19.85 11.42 2.03
N VAL A 266 -20.81 11.54 2.95
CA VAL A 266 -22.12 10.87 2.86
C VAL A 266 -23.27 11.90 2.77
N ARG A 267 -24.25 11.65 1.90
CA ARG A 267 -25.38 12.58 1.70
C ARG A 267 -26.38 12.60 2.87
N HIS A 268 -26.55 11.48 3.58
CA HIS A 268 -27.59 11.33 4.62
C HIS A 268 -27.02 10.80 5.95
N LEU A 269 -27.21 11.56 7.03
CA LEU A 269 -26.70 11.26 8.38
C LEU A 269 -27.26 9.97 9.04
N PRO A 270 -28.49 9.48 8.76
CA PRO A 270 -28.95 8.20 9.33
C PRO A 270 -28.11 6.98 8.89
N VAL A 271 -27.42 7.08 7.75
CA VAL A 271 -26.44 6.08 7.28
C VAL A 271 -25.08 6.23 8.00
N ALA A 272 -24.78 7.43 8.53
CA ALA A 272 -23.54 7.75 9.23
C ALA A 272 -23.40 7.06 10.60
N LEU A 273 -24.48 6.88 11.34
CA LEU A 273 -24.44 6.22 12.65
C LEU A 273 -24.36 4.69 12.54
N GLY A 274 -24.95 4.10 11.49
CA GLY A 274 -24.84 2.66 11.23
C GLY A 274 -23.43 2.22 10.80
N GLY A 275 -22.71 3.06 10.06
CA GLY A 275 -21.34 2.77 9.61
C GLY A 275 -20.25 2.98 10.67
N VAL A 276 -20.44 3.94 11.59
CA VAL A 276 -19.49 4.18 12.70
C VAL A 276 -19.66 3.16 13.84
N ALA A 277 -20.85 2.56 14.00
CA ALA A 277 -21.10 1.51 14.98
C ALA A 277 -20.68 0.11 14.51
N ALA A 278 -20.36 -0.06 13.23
CA ALA A 278 -19.94 -1.33 12.62
C ALA A 278 -18.41 -1.43 12.43
N VAL A 279 -17.63 -0.51 13.02
CA VAL A 279 -16.16 -0.49 13.02
C VAL A 279 -15.61 -0.45 14.45
#